data_AF-A0A9E0YGX3-F1
#
_entry.id   AF-A0A9E0YGX3-F1
#
_cell.length_a   1.000
_cell.length_b   1.000
_cell.length_c   1.000
_cell.angle_alpha   90.00
_cell.angle_beta   90.00
_cell.angle_gamma   90.00
#
_symmetry.space_group_name_H-M   'P 1'
#
loop_
_entity.id
_entity.type
_entity.pdbx_description
1 polymer ?
#
loop_
_entity_poly.entity_id
_entity_poly.type
_entity_poly.pdbx_seq_one_letter_code
_entity_poly.pdbx_strand_id
1 'polypeptide(L)'
;GKKICVTEVTFKDLSDAEIQWYLDTPEPWDKAGSYAIQGIGAFMIRRINGSWTNVVGLPVCEVVEHLAAWGVIDRQAQESGDTGLSEPSGRR
;
A
#
# COMPACT_ATOMS: atom_id res chain seq x y z
N GLY A 1 -19.05 -15.89 -5.13
CA GLY A 1 -17.84 -16.34 -5.85
C GLY A 1 -16.60 -15.79 -5.16
N LYS A 2 -15.43 -16.41 -5.34
CA LYS A 2 -14.14 -15.91 -4.83
C LYS A 2 -13.84 -14.54 -5.45
N LYS A 3 -13.60 -13.50 -4.63
CA LYS A 3 -13.07 -12.22 -5.14
C LYS A 3 -11.55 -12.32 -5.29
N ILE A 4 -11.01 -11.76 -6.37
CA ILE A 4 -9.58 -11.78 -6.70
C ILE A 4 -9.15 -10.34 -6.99
N CYS A 5 -8.04 -9.91 -6.40
CA CYS A 5 -7.38 -8.65 -6.72
C CYS A 5 -6.20 -8.94 -7.64
N VAL A 6 -6.21 -8.34 -8.83
CA VAL A 6 -5.11 -8.46 -9.81
C VAL A 6 -4.48 -7.10 -9.97
N THR A 7 -3.14 -7.05 -9.91
CA THR A 7 -2.38 -5.83 -10.20
C THR A 7 -1.36 -6.15 -11.28
N GLU A 8 -1.33 -5.33 -12.33
CA GLU A 8 -0.32 -5.41 -13.37
C GLU A 8 0.84 -4.48 -13.01
N VAL A 9 2.07 -4.98 -13.16
CA VAL A 9 3.30 -4.23 -12.91
C VAL A 9 4.12 -4.21 -14.19
N THR A 10 4.36 -3.02 -14.72
CA THR A 10 5.17 -2.81 -15.92
C THR A 10 6.58 -2.44 -15.49
N PHE A 11 7.56 -3.22 -15.92
CA PHE A 11 8.97 -2.93 -15.73
C PHE A 11 9.48 -2.04 -16.88
N LYS A 12 10.52 -1.25 -16.63
CA LYS A 12 11.31 -0.65 -17.71
C LYS A 12 12.12 -1.74 -18.41
N ASP A 13 12.63 -1.42 -19.60
CA ASP A 13 13.67 -2.26 -20.20
C ASP A 13 14.91 -2.22 -19.31
N LEU A 14 15.36 -3.39 -18.87
CA LEU A 14 16.52 -3.56 -18.01
C LEU A 14 17.71 -4.01 -18.84
N SER A 15 18.84 -3.36 -18.63
CA SER A 15 20.12 -3.85 -19.15
C SER A 15 20.65 -5.00 -18.29
N ASP A 16 21.48 -5.86 -18.88
CA ASP A 16 22.17 -6.93 -18.14
C ASP A 16 22.98 -6.40 -16.96
N ALA A 17 23.57 -5.19 -17.11
CA ALA A 17 24.32 -4.54 -16.04
C ALA A 17 23.44 -4.15 -14.84
N GLU A 18 22.23 -3.65 -15.09
CA GLU A 18 21.26 -3.32 -14.01
C GLU A 18 20.73 -4.58 -13.33
N ILE A 19 20.49 -5.65 -14.11
CA ILE A 19 20.08 -6.94 -13.56
C ILE A 19 21.17 -7.50 -12.66
N GLN A 20 22.42 -7.54 -13.13
CA GLN A 20 23.52 -8.09 -12.33
C GLN A 20 23.79 -7.27 -11.08
N TRP A 21 23.81 -5.94 -11.20
CA TRP A 21 23.96 -5.06 -10.03
C TRP A 21 22.88 -5.32 -8.98
N TYR A 22 21.64 -5.56 -9.41
CA TYR A 22 20.55 -5.86 -8.48
C TYR A 22 20.69 -7.25 -7.83
N LEU A 23 21.13 -8.25 -8.59
CA LEU A 23 21.39 -9.61 -8.09
C LEU A 23 22.52 -9.65 -7.06
N ASP A 24 23.50 -8.74 -7.16
CA ASP A 24 24.56 -8.59 -6.16
C ASP A 24 24.05 -8.04 -4.81
N THR A 25 22.82 -7.54 -4.75
CA THR A 25 22.19 -7.12 -3.50
C THR A 25 21.56 -8.33 -2.76
N PRO A 26 21.29 -8.21 -1.45
CA PRO A 26 20.54 -9.25 -0.73
C PRO A 26 19.03 -9.30 -1.06
N GLU A 27 18.47 -8.26 -1.68
CA GLU A 27 17.03 -8.06 -1.83
C GLU A 27 16.27 -9.07 -2.72
N PRO A 28 16.81 -9.58 -3.85
CA PRO A 28 16.03 -10.45 -4.75
C PRO A 28 15.76 -11.86 -4.21
N TRP A 29 16.52 -12.31 -3.22
CA TRP A 29 16.64 -13.75 -2.91
C TRP A 29 15.48 -14.32 -2.08
N ASP A 30 14.71 -13.49 -1.38
CA ASP A 30 13.55 -13.91 -0.58
C ASP A 30 12.22 -13.37 -1.14
N LYS A 31 12.21 -12.83 -2.37
CA LYS A 31 11.05 -12.19 -2.98
C LYS A 31 10.51 -13.01 -4.15
N ALA A 32 9.19 -13.16 -4.20
CA ALA A 32 8.52 -13.73 -5.36
C ALA A 32 8.77 -12.82 -6.59
N GLY A 33 9.22 -13.43 -7.70
CA GLY A 33 9.61 -12.68 -8.90
C GLY A 33 10.94 -11.93 -8.77
N SER A 34 11.70 -12.16 -7.69
CA SER A 34 13.03 -11.59 -7.44
C SER A 34 13.07 -10.07 -7.56
N TYR A 35 12.07 -9.37 -7.00
CA TYR A 35 12.13 -7.91 -6.82
C TYR A 35 11.31 -7.47 -5.60
N ALA A 36 11.67 -6.31 -5.01
CA ALA A 36 10.88 -5.67 -3.97
C ALA A 36 10.45 -4.26 -4.38
N ILE A 37 9.14 -4.04 -4.45
CA ILE A 37 8.56 -2.74 -4.84
C ILE A 37 8.74 -1.62 -3.79
N GLN A 38 9.01 -1.99 -2.54
CA GLN A 38 9.28 -1.07 -1.42
C GLN A 38 10.77 -0.82 -1.19
N GLY A 39 11.62 -1.47 -1.98
CA GLY A 39 13.06 -1.48 -1.76
C GLY A 39 13.82 -1.01 -2.98
N ILE A 40 15.04 -1.52 -3.15
CA ILE A 40 15.92 -1.19 -4.26
C ILE A 40 15.20 -1.44 -5.59
N GLY A 41 14.53 -2.60 -5.73
CA GLY A 41 13.86 -3.06 -6.94
C GLY A 41 12.75 -2.13 -7.48
N ALA A 42 12.32 -1.13 -6.70
CA ALA A 42 11.45 -0.06 -7.18
C ALA A 42 12.01 0.65 -8.43
N PHE A 43 13.35 0.71 -8.59
CA PHE A 43 14.01 1.35 -9.73
C PHE A 43 13.63 0.73 -11.10
N MET A 44 13.17 -0.52 -11.10
CA MET A 44 12.76 -1.24 -12.30
C MET A 44 11.33 -0.91 -12.73
N ILE A 45 10.50 -0.37 -11.83
CA ILE A 45 9.06 -0.26 -12.04
C ILE A 45 8.72 1.01 -12.81
N ARG A 46 8.14 0.84 -14.00
CA ARG A 46 7.69 1.94 -14.86
C ARG A 46 6.25 2.34 -14.58
N ARG A 47 5.38 1.37 -14.31
CA ARG A 47 3.95 1.61 -14.09
C ARG A 47 3.35 0.50 -13.24
N ILE A 48 2.32 0.84 -12.48
CA ILE A 48 1.45 -0.10 -11.77
C ILE A 48 0.03 0.21 -12.20
N ASN A 49 -0.73 -0.84 -12.55
CA ASN A 49 -2.15 -0.74 -12.85
C ASN A 49 -2.92 -1.69 -11.92
N GLY A 50 -3.54 -1.12 -10.91
CA GLY A 50 -4.20 -1.84 -9.82
C GLY A 50 -3.71 -1.41 -8.45
N SER A 51 -3.80 -2.31 -7.48
CA SER A 51 -3.48 -2.02 -6.08
C SER A 51 -2.00 -2.24 -5.77
N TRP A 52 -1.30 -1.20 -5.31
CA TRP A 52 0.09 -1.32 -4.84
C TRP A 52 0.19 -2.20 -3.59
N THR A 53 -0.77 -2.11 -2.67
CA THR A 53 -0.78 -2.94 -1.46
C THR A 53 -0.96 -4.42 -1.80
N ASN A 54 -1.70 -4.73 -2.87
CA ASN A 54 -1.76 -6.08 -3.43
C ASN A 54 -0.39 -6.57 -3.92
N VAL A 55 0.43 -5.71 -4.56
CA VAL A 55 1.81 -6.07 -4.98
C VAL A 55 2.70 -6.32 -3.78
N VAL A 56 2.54 -5.54 -2.70
CA VAL A 56 3.26 -5.75 -1.43
C VAL A 56 2.85 -7.07 -0.76
N GLY A 57 1.62 -7.56 -1.02
CA GLY A 57 1.16 -8.88 -0.60
C GLY A 57 -0.22 -8.91 0.06
N LEU A 58 -0.87 -7.75 0.28
CA LEU A 58 -2.21 -7.69 0.86
C LEU A 58 -3.02 -6.54 0.26
N PRO A 59 -4.12 -6.79 -0.48
CA PRO A 59 -4.98 -5.75 -1.03
C PRO A 59 -5.79 -5.05 0.08
N VAL A 60 -5.18 -4.08 0.75
CA VAL A 60 -5.70 -3.49 2.00
C VAL A 60 -7.08 -2.87 1.82
N CYS A 61 -7.35 -2.20 0.70
CA CYS A 61 -8.65 -1.56 0.47
C CYS A 61 -9.78 -2.59 0.51
N GLU A 62 -9.61 -3.65 -0.27
CA GLU A 62 -10.56 -4.74 -0.39
C GLU A 62 -10.68 -5.53 0.92
N VAL A 63 -9.56 -5.79 1.60
CA VAL A 63 -9.56 -6.46 2.92
C VAL A 63 -10.38 -5.65 3.93
N VAL A 64 -10.15 -4.34 4.03
CA VAL A 64 -10.89 -3.48 4.97
C VAL A 64 -12.37 -3.41 4.58
N GLU A 65 -12.71 -3.32 3.30
CA GLU A 65 -14.11 -3.37 2.85
C GLU A 65 -14.81 -4.67 3.27
N HIS A 66 -14.11 -5.80 3.13
CA HIS A 66 -14.62 -7.10 3.52
C HIS A 66 -14.79 -7.25 5.03
N LEU A 67 -13.80 -6.84 5.81
CA LEU A 67 -13.87 -6.88 7.27
C LEU A 67 -14.98 -5.96 7.80
N ALA A 68 -15.17 -4.79 7.20
CA ALA A 68 -16.26 -3.88 7.58
C ALA A 68 -17.64 -4.48 7.24
N ALA A 69 -17.78 -5.08 6.05
CA ALA A 69 -19.02 -5.75 5.65
C ALA A 69 -19.35 -6.95 6.55
N TRP A 70 -18.35 -7.57 7.18
CA TRP A 70 -18.53 -8.65 8.17
C TRP A 70 -18.70 -8.15 9.60
N GLY A 71 -18.65 -6.83 9.83
CA GLY A 71 -18.76 -6.24 11.17
C GLY A 71 -17.54 -6.50 12.06
N VAL A 72 -16.41 -6.91 11.48
CA VAL A 72 -15.16 -7.13 12.23
C VAL A 72 -14.48 -5.80 12.57
N ILE A 73 -14.66 -4.78 11.73
CA ILE A 73 -14.18 -3.43 11.97
C ILE A 73 -15.33 -2.42 11.83
N ASP A 74 -15.34 -1.43 12.71
CA ASP A 74 -16.21 -0.28 12.59
C ASP A 74 -15.48 0.84 11.85
N ARG A 75 -16.15 1.43 10.85
CA ARG A 75 -15.62 2.53 10.03
C ARG A 75 -16.11 3.90 10.49
N GLN A 76 -16.83 3.99 11.61
CA GLN A 76 -17.21 5.28 12.16
C GLN A 76 -15.96 6.05 12.59
N ALA A 77 -15.57 7.03 11.77
CA ALA A 77 -14.72 8.10 12.22
C ALA A 77 -15.45 8.79 13.38
N GLN A 78 -14.79 8.91 14.54
CA GLN A 78 -15.24 9.88 15.52
C GLN A 78 -15.12 11.25 14.85
N GLU A 79 -16.25 11.82 14.42
CA GLU A 79 -16.38 13.26 14.32
C GLU A 79 -16.26 13.78 15.75
N SER A 80 -15.02 14.05 16.17
CA SER A 80 -14.76 14.78 17.41
C SER A 80 -15.28 16.20 17.23
N GLY A 81 -16.57 16.38 17.51
CA GLY A 81 -17.16 17.67 17.80
C GLY A 81 -16.53 18.21 19.08
N ASP A 82 -15.37 18.83 18.95
CA ASP A 82 -14.81 19.72 19.96
C ASP A 82 -14.06 20.87 19.27
N THR A 83 -14.82 21.85 18.78
CA THR A 83 -14.36 23.23 18.82
C THR A 83 -14.92 23.87 20.09
N GLY A 84 -14.50 23.38 21.25
CA GLY A 84 -14.65 24.01 22.55
C GLY A 84 -13.81 25.29 22.62
N LEU A 85 -14.22 26.32 21.87
CA LEU A 85 -13.91 27.70 22.24
C LEU A 85 -15.11 28.22 23.02
N SER A 86 -15.22 27.81 24.28
CA SER A 86 -15.99 28.55 25.26
C SER A 86 -15.28 29.88 25.50
N GLU A 87 -15.86 30.98 25.00
CA GLU A 87 -15.38 32.32 25.36
C GLU A 87 -15.44 32.51 26.89
N PRO A 88 -14.41 33.09 27.53
CA PRO A 88 -14.48 33.38 28.94
C PRO A 88 -15.52 34.48 29.18
N SER A 89 -16.50 34.15 30.02
CA SER A 89 -17.43 35.08 30.65
C SER A 89 -16.67 36.27 31.26
N GLY A 90 -16.66 37.38 30.53
CA GLY A 90 -16.21 38.68 31.01
C GLY A 90 -17.30 39.31 31.89
N ARG A 91 -17.08 39.25 33.20
CA ARG A 91 -17.86 39.98 34.21
C ARG A 91 -17.18 41.33 34.47
N ARG A 92 -17.64 42.39 33.79
CA ARG A 92 -17.82 43.78 34.28
C ARG A 92 -18.15 44.72 33.13
#